data_AF-A0A497BPQ0-F1
#
_entry.id   AF-A0A497BPQ0-F1
#
_cell.length_a   1.000
_cell.length_b   1.000
_cell.length_c   1.000
_cell.angle_alpha   90.00
_cell.angle_beta   90.00
_cell.angle_gamma   90.00
#
_symmetry.space_group_name_H-M   'P 1'
#
loop_
_entity.id
_entity.type
_entity.pdbx_description
1 polymer ?
#
loop_
_entity_poly.entity_id
_entity_poly.type
_entity_poly.pdbx_seq_one_letter_code
_entity_poly.pdbx_strand_id
1 'polypeptide(L)'
;MEIPKVVWIAGGVAVCTAIVVGVWFFLNAQKINLTRSKSLGQKPEWMGTMPPPETVAATQANGEGITLYDHDSGEHVAATFVEQIEDILHTQLGADPALAAMNVDLGTAPDGGLEIWVNGERYTEVNLIPDERLRQAIRQAVKKWEQEN
;
A
#
# COMPACT_ATOMS: atom_id res chain seq x y z
N MET A 1 -33.61 43.40 -31.01
CA MET A 1 -34.46 42.20 -30.86
C MET A 1 -34.50 41.89 -29.38
N GLU A 2 -35.55 42.36 -28.69
CA GLU A 2 -35.64 42.22 -27.23
C GLU A 2 -36.04 40.79 -26.87
N ILE A 3 -35.29 40.17 -25.97
CA ILE A 3 -35.62 38.84 -25.48
C ILE A 3 -36.89 38.98 -24.60
N PRO A 4 -37.98 38.29 -24.93
CA PRO A 4 -39.23 38.43 -24.19
C PRO A 4 -39.02 38.01 -22.74
N LYS A 5 -39.58 38.78 -21.80
CA LYS A 5 -39.43 38.58 -20.34
C LYS A 5 -39.77 37.15 -19.89
N VAL A 6 -40.65 36.47 -20.62
CA VAL A 6 -41.02 35.06 -20.42
C VAL A 6 -39.82 34.10 -20.55
N VAL A 7 -38.87 34.36 -21.46
CA VAL A 7 -37.68 33.53 -21.66
C VAL A 7 -36.70 33.67 -20.49
N TRP A 8 -36.56 34.88 -19.93
CA TRP A 8 -35.76 35.11 -18.73
C TRP A 8 -36.34 34.42 -17.49
N ILE A 9 -37.67 34.45 -17.36
CA ILE A 9 -38.36 33.76 -16.26
C ILE A 9 -38.21 32.24 -16.40
N ALA A 10 -38.45 31.68 -17.58
CA ALA A 10 -38.30 30.24 -17.82
C ALA A 10 -36.86 29.75 -17.62
N GLY A 11 -35.86 30.51 -18.09
CA GLY A 11 -34.45 30.20 -17.88
C GLY A 11 -34.05 30.26 -16.41
N GLY A 12 -34.52 31.27 -15.68
CA GLY A 12 -34.26 31.40 -14.24
C GLY A 12 -34.84 30.23 -13.43
N VAL A 13 -36.07 29.79 -13.76
CA VAL A 13 -36.69 28.63 -13.11
C VAL A 13 -35.91 27.35 -13.37
N ALA A 14 -35.44 27.12 -14.59
CA ALA A 14 -34.66 25.92 -14.93
C ALA A 14 -33.33 25.86 -14.15
N VAL A 15 -32.61 26.99 -14.06
CA VAL A 15 -31.34 27.08 -13.30
C VAL A 15 -31.58 26.85 -11.81
N CYS A 16 -32.58 27.50 -11.21
CA CYS A 16 -32.92 27.28 -9.81
C CYS A 16 -33.26 25.81 -9.52
N THR A 17 -34.00 25.16 -10.43
CA THR A 17 -34.35 23.74 -10.29
C THR A 17 -33.10 22.85 -10.32
N ALA A 18 -32.18 23.09 -11.26
CA ALA A 18 -30.92 22.35 -11.35
C ALA A 18 -30.06 22.53 -10.09
N ILE A 19 -30.00 23.74 -9.53
CA ILE A 19 -29.28 24.02 -8.28
C ILE A 19 -29.90 23.25 -7.12
N VAL A 20 -31.23 23.28 -6.98
CA VAL A 20 -31.93 22.55 -5.91
C VAL A 20 -31.67 21.04 -5.99
N VAL A 21 -31.76 20.46 -7.20
CA VAL A 21 -31.46 19.04 -7.41
C VAL A 21 -30.00 18.73 -7.10
N GLY A 22 -29.07 19.58 -7.52
CA GLY A 22 -27.64 19.43 -7.24
C GLY A 22 -27.33 19.48 -5.74
N VAL A 23 -27.91 20.43 -5.01
CA VAL A 23 -27.78 20.56 -3.55
C VAL A 23 -28.38 19.33 -2.85
N TRP A 24 -29.57 18.89 -3.24
CA TRP A 24 -30.18 17.69 -2.68
C TRP A 24 -29.31 16.45 -2.89
N PHE A 25 -28.77 16.26 -4.10
CA PHE A 25 -27.88 15.15 -4.40
C PHE A 25 -26.59 15.23 -3.56
N PHE A 26 -25.95 16.40 -3.47
CA PHE A 26 -24.74 16.59 -2.68
C PHE A 26 -24.95 16.30 -1.19
N LEU A 27 -26.03 16.81 -0.61
CA LEU A 27 -26.38 16.57 0.80
C LEU A 27 -26.73 15.10 1.08
N ASN A 28 -27.21 14.35 0.08
CA ASN A 28 -27.57 12.95 0.25
C ASN A 28 -26.43 11.98 -0.11
N ALA A 29 -25.47 12.39 -0.96
CA ALA A 29 -24.31 11.59 -1.37
C ALA A 29 -23.34 11.28 -0.21
N GLN A 30 -23.32 12.11 0.83
CA GLN A 30 -22.44 11.91 2.00
C GLN A 30 -22.91 10.83 2.98
N LYS A 31 -24.01 10.12 2.71
CA LYS A 31 -24.59 9.14 3.65
C LYS A 31 -24.13 7.69 3.43
N ILE A 32 -23.02 7.45 2.73
CA ILE A 32 -22.49 6.10 2.58
C ILE A 32 -21.70 5.73 3.85
N ASN A 33 -22.34 4.99 4.76
CA ASN A 33 -21.68 4.45 5.95
C ASN A 33 -21.00 3.13 5.60
N LEU A 34 -19.69 3.15 5.38
CA LEU A 34 -18.89 1.96 5.05
C LEU A 34 -18.65 1.03 6.25
N THR A 35 -18.88 1.49 7.48
CA THR A 35 -18.45 0.79 8.71
C THR A 35 -19.58 0.47 9.69
N ARG A 36 -20.83 0.85 9.37
CA ARG A 36 -21.97 0.62 10.29
C ARG A 36 -22.44 -0.83 10.21
N SER A 37 -22.16 -1.59 11.25
CA SER A 37 -22.77 -2.91 11.47
C SER A 37 -24.22 -2.78 11.95
N LYS A 38 -25.07 -3.76 11.62
CA LYS A 38 -26.48 -3.82 12.08
C LYS A 38 -26.58 -4.01 13.60
N SER A 39 -25.53 -4.47 14.27
CA SER A 39 -25.46 -4.66 15.73
C SER A 39 -24.06 -4.44 16.30
N LEU A 40 -23.97 -4.04 17.57
CA LEU A 40 -22.70 -3.91 18.30
C LEU A 40 -21.99 -5.28 18.36
N GLY A 41 -20.75 -5.35 17.86
CA GLY A 41 -19.91 -6.55 17.91
C GLY A 41 -19.98 -7.46 16.67
N GLN A 42 -20.87 -7.19 15.70
CA GLN A 42 -20.85 -7.89 14.41
C GLN A 42 -19.94 -7.17 13.42
N LYS A 43 -19.13 -7.94 12.68
CA LYS A 43 -18.38 -7.42 11.54
C LYS A 43 -19.36 -6.97 10.44
N PRO A 44 -19.11 -5.84 9.74
CA PRO A 44 -19.89 -5.42 8.57
C PRO A 44 -19.97 -6.50 7.49
N GLU A 45 -21.04 -6.50 6.71
CA GLU A 45 -21.27 -7.52 5.66
C GLU A 45 -20.10 -7.65 4.67
N TRP A 46 -19.44 -6.54 4.33
CA TRP A 46 -18.29 -6.53 3.42
C TRP A 46 -17.05 -7.27 3.96
N MET A 47 -16.93 -7.44 5.28
CA MET A 47 -15.81 -8.22 5.87
C MET A 47 -16.01 -9.73 5.73
N GLY A 48 -17.21 -10.19 5.37
CA GLY A 48 -17.52 -11.61 5.15
C GLY A 48 -17.52 -12.01 3.68
N THR A 49 -17.41 -11.06 2.76
CA THR A 49 -17.35 -11.31 1.32
C THR A 49 -15.90 -11.41 0.87
N MET A 50 -15.60 -12.32 -0.04
CA MET A 50 -14.31 -12.32 -0.73
C MET A 50 -14.11 -10.98 -1.46
N PRO A 51 -12.85 -10.51 -1.61
CA PRO A 51 -12.55 -9.37 -2.44
C PRO A 51 -13.09 -9.57 -3.86
N PRO A 52 -13.37 -8.48 -4.61
CA PRO A 52 -13.72 -8.58 -6.01
C PRO A 52 -12.74 -9.48 -6.79
N PRO A 53 -13.20 -10.25 -7.79
CA PRO A 53 -12.33 -11.15 -8.56
C PRO A 53 -11.13 -10.45 -9.18
N GLU A 54 -11.27 -9.17 -9.52
CA GLU A 54 -10.17 -8.32 -10.01
C GLU A 54 -9.06 -8.15 -8.96
N THR A 55 -9.43 -7.91 -7.70
CA THR A 55 -8.48 -7.82 -6.58
C THR A 55 -7.78 -9.15 -6.35
N VAL A 56 -8.53 -10.26 -6.36
CA VAL A 56 -7.97 -11.60 -6.20
C VAL A 56 -7.00 -11.94 -7.34
N ALA A 57 -7.37 -11.61 -8.57
CA ALA A 57 -6.52 -11.84 -9.74
C ALA A 57 -5.24 -11.00 -9.69
N ALA A 58 -5.32 -9.74 -9.24
CA ALA A 58 -4.15 -8.88 -9.08
C ALA A 58 -3.17 -9.44 -8.03
N THR A 59 -3.66 -9.83 -6.86
CA THR A 59 -2.81 -10.41 -5.80
C THR A 59 -2.22 -11.76 -6.17
N GLN A 60 -2.95 -12.56 -6.96
CA GLN A 60 -2.44 -13.85 -7.46
C GLN A 60 -1.40 -13.68 -8.57
N ALA A 61 -1.51 -12.65 -9.40
CA ALA A 61 -0.52 -12.35 -10.44
C ALA A 61 0.85 -12.00 -9.85
N ASN A 62 0.88 -11.44 -8.64
CA ASN A 62 2.10 -11.12 -7.90
C ASN A 62 2.64 -12.30 -7.06
N GLY A 63 1.88 -13.38 -6.89
CA GLY A 63 2.30 -14.52 -6.06
C GLY A 63 1.98 -14.41 -4.57
N GLU A 64 1.58 -13.24 -4.07
CA GLU A 64 1.29 -12.93 -2.65
C GLU A 64 0.01 -13.60 -2.09
N GLY A 65 -1.01 -13.87 -2.91
CA GLY A 65 -2.31 -14.32 -2.40
C GLY A 65 -3.04 -13.22 -1.59
N ILE A 66 -4.11 -13.58 -0.86
CA ILE A 66 -4.87 -12.59 -0.05
C ILE A 66 -4.31 -12.60 1.38
N THR A 67 -3.16 -11.97 1.57
CA THR A 67 -2.51 -11.78 2.86
C THR A 67 -2.61 -10.33 3.31
N LEU A 68 -2.43 -10.09 4.62
CA LEU A 68 -2.31 -8.74 5.18
C LEU A 68 -0.88 -8.19 5.07
N TYR A 69 0.07 -9.07 4.77
CA TYR A 69 1.49 -8.81 4.72
C TYR A 69 1.99 -9.29 3.37
N ASP A 70 2.82 -8.47 2.74
CA ASP A 70 3.64 -8.89 1.62
C ASP A 70 4.54 -10.01 2.15
N HIS A 71 4.45 -11.17 1.53
CA HIS A 71 5.29 -12.31 1.88
C HIS A 71 5.46 -13.10 0.61
N ASP A 72 6.61 -12.93 -0.02
CA ASP A 72 6.95 -13.65 -1.22
C ASP A 72 7.29 -15.10 -0.88
N SER A 73 6.99 -16.00 -1.82
CA SER A 73 7.27 -17.43 -1.64
C SER A 73 8.78 -17.68 -1.59
N GLY A 74 9.33 -17.86 -0.39
CA GLY A 74 10.75 -18.12 -0.15
C GLY A 74 11.44 -17.08 0.74
N GLU A 75 10.72 -16.02 1.09
CA GLU A 75 11.15 -14.94 2.00
C GLU A 75 11.10 -15.37 3.48
N HIS A 76 11.94 -14.74 4.30
CA HIS A 76 11.91 -14.94 5.75
C HIS A 76 10.86 -14.03 6.39
N VAL A 77 10.05 -14.62 7.29
CA VAL A 77 9.08 -13.83 8.06
C VAL A 77 9.80 -12.72 8.84
N ALA A 78 9.55 -11.47 8.51
CA ALA A 78 10.10 -10.33 9.21
C ALA A 78 9.04 -9.45 9.87
N ALA A 79 9.48 -8.66 10.83
CA ALA A 79 8.70 -7.60 11.41
C ALA A 79 8.50 -6.49 10.37
N THR A 80 7.39 -5.77 10.44
CA THR A 80 7.00 -4.75 9.44
C THR A 80 8.07 -3.68 9.17
N PHE A 81 8.92 -3.36 10.15
CA PHE A 81 10.00 -2.41 9.93
C PHE A 81 11.17 -3.01 9.12
N VAL A 82 11.41 -4.32 9.24
CA VAL A 82 12.43 -5.04 8.47
C VAL A 82 12.01 -5.13 7.01
N GLU A 83 10.75 -5.50 6.75
CA GLU A 83 10.13 -5.49 5.41
C GLU A 83 10.30 -4.13 4.72
N GLN A 84 10.03 -3.03 5.44
CA GLN A 84 10.21 -1.68 4.89
C GLN A 84 11.68 -1.35 4.56
N ILE A 85 12.62 -1.85 5.36
CA ILE A 85 14.05 -1.67 5.08
C ILE A 85 14.44 -2.50 3.86
N GLU A 86 13.89 -3.70 3.72
CA GLU A 86 14.08 -4.58 2.57
C GLU A 86 13.57 -3.96 1.26
N ASP A 87 12.37 -3.38 1.25
CA ASP A 87 11.84 -2.64 0.10
C ASP A 87 12.78 -1.52 -0.37
N ILE A 88 13.30 -0.76 0.60
CA ILE A 88 14.25 0.32 0.35
C ILE A 88 15.56 -0.27 -0.21
N LEU A 89 16.01 -1.39 0.32
CA LEU A 89 17.22 -2.08 -0.12
C LEU A 89 17.07 -2.59 -1.55
N HIS A 90 16.02 -3.35 -1.88
CA HIS A 90 15.77 -3.88 -3.22
C HIS A 90 15.70 -2.77 -4.27
N THR A 91 15.07 -1.64 -3.92
CA THR A 91 15.06 -0.44 -4.77
C THR A 91 16.48 0.07 -5.08
N GLN A 92 17.38 0.02 -4.10
CA GLN A 92 18.78 0.42 -4.28
C GLN A 92 19.60 -0.63 -5.05
N LEU A 93 19.41 -1.92 -4.74
CA LEU A 93 20.11 -3.02 -5.41
C LEU A 93 19.76 -3.07 -6.90
N GLY A 94 18.50 -2.80 -7.27
CA GLY A 94 18.06 -2.73 -8.67
C GLY A 94 18.77 -1.66 -9.51
N ALA A 95 19.39 -0.65 -8.87
CA ALA A 95 20.17 0.37 -9.56
C ALA A 95 21.63 -0.04 -9.84
N ASP A 96 22.16 -1.07 -9.16
CA ASP A 96 23.52 -1.61 -9.38
C ASP A 96 23.44 -3.03 -9.97
N PRO A 97 23.81 -3.22 -11.27
CA PRO A 97 23.76 -4.53 -11.92
C PRO A 97 24.58 -5.63 -11.22
N ALA A 98 25.63 -5.28 -10.48
CA ALA A 98 26.44 -6.27 -9.76
C ALA A 98 25.75 -6.78 -8.50
N LEU A 99 24.91 -5.94 -7.87
CA LEU A 99 24.16 -6.28 -6.66
C LEU A 99 22.80 -6.90 -6.98
N ALA A 100 22.16 -6.48 -8.08
CA ALA A 100 20.88 -7.04 -8.53
C ALA A 100 20.92 -8.55 -8.84
N ALA A 101 22.11 -9.12 -9.04
CA ALA A 101 22.29 -10.55 -9.26
C ALA A 101 22.39 -11.36 -7.96
N MET A 102 22.50 -10.72 -6.80
CA MET A 102 22.56 -11.38 -5.49
C MET A 102 21.14 -11.60 -4.97
N ASN A 103 20.89 -12.79 -4.41
CA ASN A 103 19.67 -13.02 -3.66
C ASN A 103 19.86 -12.48 -2.24
N VAL A 104 19.20 -11.39 -1.89
CA VAL A 104 19.30 -10.74 -0.58
C VAL A 104 17.90 -10.68 0.04
N ASP A 105 17.81 -11.09 1.31
CA ASP A 105 16.56 -11.16 2.09
C ASP A 105 16.87 -10.74 3.53
N LEU A 106 15.98 -9.99 4.17
CA LEU A 106 16.11 -9.49 5.54
C LEU A 106 15.06 -10.14 6.46
N GLY A 107 15.55 -10.77 7.52
CA GLY A 107 14.71 -11.36 8.56
C GLY A 107 14.70 -10.57 9.87
N THR A 108 13.80 -10.94 10.76
CA THR A 108 13.87 -10.51 12.17
C THR A 108 14.52 -11.59 13.02
N ALA A 109 15.66 -11.26 13.61
CA ALA A 109 16.38 -12.13 14.53
C ALA A 109 15.58 -12.39 15.82
N PRO A 110 15.86 -13.47 16.57
CA PRO A 110 15.14 -13.80 17.82
C PRO A 110 15.22 -12.72 18.92
N ASP A 111 16.20 -11.83 18.86
CA ASP A 111 16.35 -10.68 19.76
C ASP A 111 15.58 -9.44 19.28
N GLY A 112 14.88 -9.54 18.15
CA GLY A 112 14.16 -8.44 17.50
C GLY A 112 15.05 -7.58 16.60
N GLY A 113 16.32 -7.92 16.42
CA GLY A 113 17.25 -7.24 15.53
C GLY A 113 17.10 -7.64 14.06
N LEU A 114 17.94 -7.05 13.21
CA LEU A 114 18.01 -7.36 11.79
C LEU A 114 18.84 -8.63 11.56
N GLU A 115 18.27 -9.60 10.86
CA GLU A 115 18.97 -10.76 10.30
C GLU A 115 19.12 -10.58 8.79
N ILE A 116 20.26 -10.96 8.21
CA ILE A 116 20.53 -10.71 6.80
C ILE A 116 20.91 -12.02 6.11
N TRP A 117 20.23 -12.35 5.03
CA TRP A 117 20.50 -13.53 4.22
C TRP A 117 21.02 -13.10 2.85
N VAL A 118 22.18 -13.64 2.45
CA VAL A 118 22.79 -13.36 1.14
C VAL A 118 23.12 -14.68 0.47
N ASN A 119 22.47 -14.97 -0.65
CA ASN A 119 22.60 -16.23 -1.40
C ASN A 119 22.42 -17.48 -0.51
N GLY A 120 21.52 -17.40 0.48
CA GLY A 120 21.25 -18.47 1.44
C GLY A 120 22.21 -18.56 2.63
N GLU A 121 23.21 -17.68 2.72
CA GLU A 121 24.08 -17.58 3.90
C GLU A 121 23.57 -16.50 4.85
N ARG A 122 23.53 -16.84 6.15
CA ARG A 122 22.98 -16.00 7.21
C ARG A 122 24.06 -15.17 7.91
N TYR A 123 23.80 -13.89 8.08
CA TYR A 123 24.64 -12.92 8.75
C TYR A 123 23.84 -12.20 9.82
N THR A 124 24.34 -12.19 11.06
CA THR A 124 23.72 -11.48 12.19
C THR A 124 24.16 -10.03 12.29
N GLU A 125 25.17 -9.63 11.52
CA GLU A 125 25.68 -8.26 11.50
C GLU A 125 26.09 -7.88 10.08
N VAL A 126 25.81 -6.64 9.70
CA VAL A 126 26.19 -6.09 8.38
C VAL A 126 27.70 -6.21 8.14
N ASN A 127 28.54 -6.07 9.17
CA ASN A 127 29.99 -6.13 9.04
C ASN A 127 30.52 -7.50 8.61
N LEU A 128 29.74 -8.57 8.81
CA LEU A 128 30.14 -9.93 8.49
C LEU A 128 29.95 -10.26 7.01
N ILE A 129 29.12 -9.50 6.28
CA ILE A 129 28.85 -9.68 4.86
C ILE A 129 30.12 -9.36 4.07
N PRO A 130 30.68 -10.25 3.22
CA PRO A 130 31.95 -10.02 2.54
C PRO A 130 31.96 -8.82 1.58
N ASP A 131 30.86 -8.58 0.86
CA ASP A 131 30.76 -7.54 -0.16
C ASP A 131 30.56 -6.15 0.47
N GLU A 132 31.55 -5.27 0.32
CA GLU A 132 31.48 -3.91 0.86
C GLU A 132 30.37 -3.07 0.25
N ARG A 133 30.04 -3.25 -1.03
CA ARG A 133 28.97 -2.49 -1.68
C ARG A 133 27.62 -2.88 -1.10
N LEU A 134 27.41 -4.17 -0.88
CA LEU A 134 26.19 -4.67 -0.22
C LEU A 134 26.11 -4.16 1.23
N ARG A 135 27.22 -4.17 1.98
CA ARG A 135 27.28 -3.56 3.32
C ARG A 135 26.85 -2.10 3.31
N GLN A 136 27.33 -1.33 2.34
CA GLN A 136 26.97 0.09 2.21
C GLN A 136 25.50 0.27 1.80
N ALA A 137 24.98 -0.55 0.89
CA ALA A 137 23.57 -0.52 0.49
C ALA A 137 22.64 -0.78 1.69
N ILE A 138 22.91 -1.83 2.48
CA ILE A 138 22.11 -2.14 3.67
C ILE A 138 22.15 -0.99 4.68
N ARG A 139 23.35 -0.41 4.94
CA ARG A 139 23.48 0.76 5.82
C ARG A 139 22.70 1.97 5.33
N GLN A 140 22.69 2.21 4.02
CA GLN A 140 21.94 3.30 3.41
C GLN A 140 20.43 3.06 3.50
N ALA A 141 19.97 1.83 3.30
CA ALA A 141 18.58 1.45 3.46
C ALA A 141 18.08 1.69 4.89
N VAL A 142 18.80 1.18 5.90
CA VAL A 142 18.48 1.41 7.32
C VAL A 142 18.45 2.91 7.63
N LYS A 143 19.47 3.65 7.23
CA LYS A 143 19.56 5.10 7.48
C LYS A 143 18.41 5.87 6.81
N LYS A 144 18.00 5.47 5.61
CA LYS A 144 16.89 6.11 4.91
C LYS A 144 15.58 5.85 5.65
N TRP A 145 15.34 4.62 6.07
CA TRP A 145 14.17 4.27 6.88
C TRP A 145 14.11 5.08 8.18
N GLU A 146 15.23 5.24 8.89
CA GLU A 146 15.36 6.08 10.09
C GLU A 146 15.10 7.58 9.85
N GLN A 147 15.23 8.07 8.61
CA GLN A 147 14.97 9.47 8.27
C GLN A 147 13.51 9.73 7.90
N GLU A 148 12.82 8.68 7.45
CA GLU A 148 11.45 8.74 6.96
C GLU A 148 10.41 8.36 8.05
N ASN A 149 10.88 7.92 9.22
CA ASN A 149 10.06 7.51 10.39
C ASN A 149 10.51 8.23 11.68
#